data_AF-A0A7K1IPV9-F1
#
_entry.id   AF-A0A7K1IPV9-F1
#
_cell.length_a   1.000
_cell.length_b   1.000
_cell.length_c   1.000
_cell.angle_alpha   90.00
_cell.angle_beta   90.00
_cell.angle_gamma   90.00
#
_symmetry.space_group_name_H-M   'P 1'
#
loop_
_entity.id
_entity.type
_entity.pdbx_description
1 polymer ?
#
loop_
_entity_poly.entity_id
_entity_poly.type
_entity_poly.pdbx_seq_one_letter_code
_entity_poly.pdbx_strand_id
1 'polypeptide(L)'
;MAVPDTTELEHELTSALGQWAASSVAVGSVLKTLGTMTDSPFLKGFAGQTLGWGAIDGAIAGFGKWRQSQTDVLQAMGDESASPDERISDERKAQAKADKLYKLLAFNAALDVGYVAAGVATMLAAGPLSRRTSRPASEWMGIGAGVAVQGGFLWALDATFARRVAQISAESVHSWHDSRTQAIERLKHLITTAHSQTDSE
;
A
#
# COMPACT_ATOMS: atom_id res chain seq x y z
N MET A 1 23.22 -4.80 -8.05
CA MET A 1 21.85 -4.95 -8.59
C MET A 1 21.18 -3.60 -8.44
N ALA A 2 20.36 -3.11 -9.37
CA ALA A 2 19.65 -1.87 -9.07
C ALA A 2 18.76 -2.12 -7.83
N VAL A 3 18.86 -1.24 -6.84
CA VAL A 3 18.18 -1.42 -5.56
C VAL A 3 16.74 -0.93 -5.72
N PRO A 4 15.72 -1.76 -5.51
CA PRO A 4 14.34 -1.28 -5.54
C PRO A 4 14.14 -0.31 -4.36
N ASP A 5 13.91 0.96 -4.65
CA ASP A 5 13.54 1.95 -3.64
C ASP A 5 12.02 1.94 -3.44
N THR A 6 11.58 1.53 -2.25
CA THR A 6 10.16 1.46 -1.88
C THR A 6 9.78 2.50 -0.83
N THR A 7 10.71 3.37 -0.44
CA THR A 7 10.51 4.32 0.67
C THR A 7 9.45 5.36 0.31
N GLU A 8 9.55 5.94 -0.88
CA GLU A 8 8.55 6.88 -1.39
C GLU A 8 7.15 6.25 -1.45
N LEU A 9 7.04 5.00 -1.90
CA LEU A 9 5.77 4.28 -1.93
C LEU A 9 5.15 4.09 -0.53
N GLU A 10 5.97 3.81 0.49
CA GLU A 10 5.49 3.68 1.87
C GLU A 10 4.95 5.02 2.41
N HIS A 11 5.58 6.14 2.03
CA HIS A 11 5.09 7.48 2.37
C HIS A 11 3.79 7.82 1.63
N GLU A 12 3.73 7.55 0.33
CA GLU A 12 2.52 7.76 -0.47
C GLU A 12 1.35 6.92 0.07
N LEU A 13 1.56 5.65 0.39
CA LEU A 13 0.56 4.76 0.97
C LEU A 13 0.04 5.32 2.29
N THR A 14 0.95 5.70 3.19
CA THR A 14 0.60 6.27 4.51
C THR A 14 -0.16 7.60 4.36
N SER A 15 0.22 8.42 3.39
CA SER A 15 -0.43 9.69 3.09
C SER A 15 -1.83 9.48 2.52
N ALA A 16 -1.98 8.59 1.55
CA ALA A 16 -3.27 8.25 0.93
C ALA A 16 -4.25 7.69 1.97
N LEU A 17 -3.79 6.79 2.85
CA LEU A 17 -4.59 6.25 3.94
C LEU A 17 -5.02 7.36 4.91
N GLY A 18 -4.12 8.28 5.26
CA GLY A 18 -4.44 9.42 6.12
C GLY A 18 -5.45 10.40 5.51
N GLN A 19 -5.35 10.68 4.21
CA GLN A 19 -6.29 11.53 3.49
C GLN A 19 -7.67 10.88 3.40
N TRP A 20 -7.72 9.57 3.13
CA TRP A 20 -8.95 8.80 3.14
C TRP A 20 -9.61 8.81 4.51
N ALA A 21 -8.84 8.53 5.58
CA ALA A 21 -9.31 8.57 6.96
C ALA A 21 -9.95 9.93 7.29
N ALA A 22 -9.26 11.03 7.00
CA ALA A 22 -9.77 12.38 7.25
C ALA A 22 -11.07 12.65 6.46
N SER A 23 -11.10 12.26 5.18
CA SER A 23 -12.27 12.41 4.32
C SER A 23 -13.45 11.58 4.83
N SER A 24 -13.23 10.32 5.20
CA SER A 24 -14.24 9.43 5.76
C SER A 24 -14.79 9.94 7.09
N VAL A 25 -13.94 10.46 7.99
CA VAL A 25 -14.42 11.07 9.24
C VAL A 25 -15.27 12.32 8.96
N ALA A 26 -14.84 13.18 8.04
CA ALA A 26 -15.58 14.39 7.68
C ALA A 26 -16.94 14.06 7.04
N VAL A 27 -16.94 13.22 6.00
CA VAL A 27 -18.16 12.79 5.29
C VAL A 27 -19.08 12.02 6.23
N GLY A 28 -18.54 11.08 7.02
CA GLY A 28 -19.30 10.32 7.99
C GLY A 28 -19.96 11.20 9.05
N SER A 29 -19.29 12.27 9.50
CA SER A 29 -19.85 13.24 10.46
C SER A 29 -21.03 14.01 9.86
N VAL A 30 -20.89 14.46 8.61
CA VAL A 30 -21.96 15.12 7.86
C VAL A 30 -23.13 14.17 7.66
N LEU A 31 -22.89 12.95 7.21
CA LEU A 31 -23.93 11.94 6.96
C LEU A 31 -24.64 11.50 8.25
N LYS A 32 -23.92 11.41 9.38
CA LYS A 32 -24.53 11.12 10.69
C LYS A 32 -25.49 12.24 11.10
N THR A 33 -25.08 13.49 10.87
CA THR A 33 -25.90 14.67 11.17
C THR A 33 -27.16 14.68 10.30
N LEU A 34 -27.02 14.52 8.99
CA LEU A 34 -28.16 14.44 8.05
C LEU A 34 -29.07 13.24 8.35
N GLY A 35 -28.50 12.07 8.64
CA GLY A 35 -29.26 10.87 8.99
C GLY A 35 -30.06 11.03 10.27
N THR A 36 -29.57 11.83 11.23
CA THR A 36 -30.31 12.17 12.45
C THR A 36 -31.43 13.17 12.16
N MET A 37 -31.15 14.21 11.37
CA MET A 37 -32.15 15.24 11.01
C MET A 37 -33.30 14.70 10.16
N THR A 38 -33.01 13.74 9.28
CA THR A 38 -33.99 13.14 8.35
C THR A 38 -34.60 11.83 8.87
N ASP A 39 -34.20 11.40 10.06
CA ASP A 39 -34.51 10.10 10.65
C ASP A 39 -34.21 8.89 9.73
N SER A 40 -33.29 9.03 8.78
CA SER A 40 -32.95 8.00 7.80
C SER A 40 -32.11 6.88 8.43
N PRO A 41 -32.63 5.64 8.55
CA PRO A 41 -31.87 4.56 9.17
C PRO A 41 -30.70 4.11 8.31
N PHE A 42 -30.84 4.17 6.98
CA PHE A 42 -29.74 3.89 6.05
C PHE A 42 -28.55 4.82 6.27
N LEU A 43 -28.80 6.13 6.34
CA LEU A 43 -27.73 7.11 6.55
C LEU A 43 -27.06 6.92 7.90
N LYS A 44 -27.81 6.58 8.95
CA LYS A 44 -27.24 6.27 10.28
C LYS A 44 -26.31 5.06 10.22
N GLY A 45 -26.73 3.98 9.56
CA GLY A 45 -25.91 2.77 9.37
C GLY A 45 -24.65 3.02 8.54
N PHE A 46 -24.80 3.70 7.40
CA PHE A 46 -23.68 4.04 6.52
C PHE A 46 -22.68 4.98 7.20
N ALA A 47 -23.17 6.07 7.80
CA ALA A 47 -22.33 7.03 8.51
C ALA A 47 -21.55 6.39 9.67
N GLY A 48 -22.16 5.44 10.40
CA GLY A 48 -21.49 4.70 11.45
C GLY A 48 -20.27 3.91 10.95
N GLN A 49 -20.39 3.25 9.80
CA GLN A 49 -19.28 2.52 9.18
C GLN A 49 -18.21 3.47 8.63
N THR A 50 -18.61 4.53 7.92
CA THR A 50 -17.67 5.52 7.37
C THR A 50 -16.86 6.21 8.48
N LEU A 51 -17.50 6.57 9.60
CA LEU A 51 -16.81 7.12 10.77
C LEU A 51 -15.90 6.10 11.45
N GLY A 52 -16.40 4.88 11.68
CA GLY A 52 -15.67 3.83 12.38
C GLY A 52 -14.38 3.44 11.65
N TRP A 53 -14.49 3.16 10.36
CA TRP A 53 -13.33 2.82 9.51
C TRP A 53 -12.38 4.00 9.35
N GLY A 54 -12.90 5.21 9.11
CA GLY A 54 -12.05 6.41 9.03
C GLY A 54 -11.23 6.64 10.30
N ALA A 55 -11.78 6.35 11.48
CA ALA A 55 -11.05 6.43 12.75
C ALA A 55 -9.95 5.36 12.87
N ILE A 56 -10.23 4.12 12.45
CA ILE A 56 -9.26 3.01 12.45
C ILE A 56 -8.11 3.32 11.49
N ASP A 57 -8.43 3.71 10.26
CA ASP A 57 -7.43 4.07 9.23
C ASP A 57 -6.57 5.26 9.69
N GLY A 58 -7.19 6.24 10.34
CA GLY A 58 -6.49 7.38 10.94
C GLY A 58 -5.51 6.94 12.03
N ALA A 59 -5.88 5.98 12.87
CA ALA A 59 -5.00 5.41 13.88
C ALA A 59 -3.81 4.64 13.25
N ILE A 60 -4.07 3.86 12.19
CA ILE A 60 -3.04 3.13 11.44
C ILE A 60 -2.06 4.11 10.79
N ALA A 61 -2.57 5.11 10.07
CA ALA A 61 -1.75 6.13 9.42
C ALA A 61 -0.93 6.95 10.43
N GLY A 62 -1.54 7.30 11.57
CA GLY A 62 -0.86 7.99 12.67
C GLY A 62 0.29 7.17 13.26
N PHE A 63 0.05 5.88 13.52
CA PHE A 63 1.09 4.96 13.99
C PHE A 63 2.22 4.78 12.94
N GLY A 64 1.87 4.69 11.66
CA GLY A 64 2.82 4.64 10.55
C GLY A 64 3.77 5.85 10.53
N LYS A 65 3.21 7.06 10.59
CA LYS A 65 4.00 8.31 10.64
C LYS A 65 4.90 8.40 11.87
N TRP A 66 4.41 7.98 13.04
CA TRP A 66 5.21 7.95 14.27
C TRP A 66 6.42 7.01 14.13
N ARG A 67 6.23 5.81 13.59
CA ARG A 67 7.30 4.84 13.36
C ARG A 67 8.34 5.34 12.34
N GLN A 68 7.90 6.00 11.27
CA GLN A 68 8.80 6.60 10.28
C GLN A 68 9.70 7.66 10.92
N SER A 69 9.13 8.55 11.75
CA SER A 69 9.90 9.60 12.43
C SER A 69 11.01 9.06 13.34
N GLN A 70 10.85 7.87 13.93
CA GLN A 70 11.93 7.22 14.69
C GLN A 70 13.04 6.68 13.79
N THR A 71 12.71 6.25 12.57
CA THR A 71 13.68 5.65 11.64
C THR A 71 14.54 6.74 11.00
N ASP A 72 13.94 7.87 10.62
CA ASP A 72 14.64 9.01 10.04
C ASP A 72 15.70 9.58 11.00
N VAL A 73 15.36 9.67 12.30
CA VAL A 73 16.27 10.13 13.35
C VAL A 73 17.46 9.19 13.52
N LEU A 74 17.26 7.87 13.43
CA LEU A 74 18.33 6.89 13.52
C LEU A 74 19.24 6.93 12.28
N GLN A 75 18.65 7.12 11.09
CA GLN A 75 19.39 7.15 9.84
C GLN A 75 20.22 8.44 9.70
N ALA A 76 19.73 9.57 10.22
CA ALA A 76 20.48 10.82 10.31
C ALA A 76 21.72 10.75 11.24
N MET A 77 21.81 9.72 12.09
CA MET A 77 22.96 9.48 12.98
C MET A 77 23.93 8.41 12.44
N GLY A 78 23.70 7.89 11.24
CA GLY A 78 24.51 6.82 10.64
C GLY A 78 25.80 7.31 9.97
N ASP A 79 26.87 6.53 10.10
CA ASP A 79 28.21 6.75 9.52
C ASP A 79 28.21 6.41 8.00
N GLU A 80 28.68 7.35 7.19
CA GLU A 80 28.63 7.34 5.71
C GLU A 80 29.71 6.44 5.06
N SER A 81 30.45 5.67 5.85
CA SER A 81 31.62 4.89 5.41
C SER A 81 31.29 3.44 5.05
N ALA A 82 30.30 3.21 4.16
CA ALA A 82 29.85 1.85 3.87
C ALA A 82 30.88 1.03 3.04
N SER A 83 31.26 -0.14 3.55
CA SER A 83 32.18 -1.04 2.85
C SER A 83 31.48 -1.82 1.70
N PRO A 84 32.22 -2.38 0.72
CA PRO A 84 31.62 -3.08 -0.41
C PRO A 84 30.72 -4.28 -0.04
N ASP A 85 31.03 -4.97 1.06
CA ASP A 85 30.25 -6.06 1.63
C ASP A 85 28.94 -5.58 2.28
N GLU A 86 28.95 -4.40 2.93
CA GLU A 86 27.73 -3.76 3.44
C GLU A 86 26.78 -3.40 2.30
N ARG A 87 27.29 -2.83 1.20
CA ARG A 87 26.47 -2.49 0.03
C ARG A 87 25.71 -3.69 -0.53
N ILE A 88 26.37 -4.82 -0.74
CA ILE A 88 25.72 -6.06 -1.22
C ILE A 88 24.68 -6.57 -0.20
N SER A 89 24.94 -6.39 1.10
CA SER A 89 23.97 -6.74 2.14
C SER A 89 22.73 -5.84 2.07
N ASP A 90 22.90 -4.56 1.77
CA ASP A 90 21.82 -3.58 1.70
C ASP A 90 20.96 -3.77 0.45
N GLU A 91 21.57 -4.11 -0.70
CA GLU A 91 20.81 -4.49 -1.90
C GLU A 91 19.87 -5.67 -1.60
N ARG A 92 20.37 -6.69 -0.88
CA ARG A 92 19.58 -7.87 -0.49
C ARG A 92 18.48 -7.54 0.52
N LYS A 93 18.76 -6.68 1.50
CA LYS A 93 17.76 -6.21 2.47
C LYS A 93 16.64 -5.44 1.77
N ALA A 94 16.98 -4.56 0.84
CA ALA A 94 16.02 -3.77 0.08
C ALA A 94 15.11 -4.65 -0.80
N GLN A 95 15.67 -5.65 -1.49
CA GLN A 95 14.87 -6.64 -2.24
C GLN A 95 13.94 -7.43 -1.34
N ALA A 96 14.45 -7.95 -0.21
CA ALA A 96 13.63 -8.68 0.75
C ALA A 96 12.52 -7.79 1.35
N LYS A 97 12.78 -6.49 1.53
CA LYS A 97 11.79 -5.50 1.95
C LYS A 97 10.70 -5.33 0.89
N ALA A 98 11.07 -5.11 -0.37
CA ALA A 98 10.14 -4.96 -1.48
C ALA A 98 9.25 -6.21 -1.65
N ASP A 99 9.84 -7.42 -1.61
CA ASP A 99 9.11 -8.69 -1.69
C ASP A 99 8.13 -8.86 -0.52
N LYS A 100 8.56 -8.50 0.69
CA LYS A 100 7.71 -8.56 1.88
C LYS A 100 6.55 -7.56 1.77
N LEU A 101 6.82 -6.34 1.33
CA LEU A 101 5.80 -5.30 1.14
C LEU A 101 4.77 -5.74 0.08
N TYR A 102 5.23 -6.25 -1.07
CA TYR A 102 4.36 -6.81 -2.10
C TYR A 102 3.45 -7.92 -1.54
N LYS A 103 4.02 -8.88 -0.80
CA LYS A 103 3.24 -9.99 -0.21
C LYS A 103 2.19 -9.48 0.78
N LEU A 104 2.54 -8.50 1.61
CA LEU A 104 1.61 -7.89 2.57
C LEU A 104 0.46 -7.19 1.85
N LEU A 105 0.76 -6.36 0.86
CA LEU A 105 -0.26 -5.63 0.08
C LEU A 105 -1.16 -6.59 -0.72
N ALA A 106 -0.59 -7.61 -1.36
CA ALA A 106 -1.37 -8.60 -2.10
C ALA A 106 -2.29 -9.42 -1.18
N PHE A 107 -1.80 -9.78 0.01
CA PHE A 107 -2.60 -10.46 1.01
C PHE A 107 -3.73 -9.58 1.55
N ASN A 108 -3.45 -8.31 1.89
CA ASN A 108 -4.48 -7.37 2.34
C ASN A 108 -5.52 -7.10 1.25
N ALA A 109 -5.10 -6.87 0.00
CA ALA A 109 -6.05 -6.72 -1.11
C ALA A 109 -6.99 -7.94 -1.22
N ALA A 110 -6.51 -9.15 -1.00
CA ALA A 110 -7.38 -10.33 -0.97
C ALA A 110 -8.36 -10.31 0.22
N LEU A 111 -7.93 -9.87 1.40
CA LEU A 111 -8.81 -9.68 2.56
C LEU A 111 -9.87 -8.60 2.30
N ASP A 112 -9.52 -7.51 1.61
CA ASP A 112 -10.43 -6.41 1.30
C ASP A 112 -11.56 -6.84 0.35
N VAL A 113 -11.28 -7.74 -0.59
CA VAL A 113 -12.35 -8.41 -1.37
C VAL A 113 -13.32 -9.14 -0.44
N GLY A 114 -12.80 -9.77 0.62
CA GLY A 114 -13.61 -10.37 1.69
C GLY A 114 -14.48 -9.35 2.41
N TYR A 115 -13.94 -8.15 2.72
CA TYR A 115 -14.73 -7.05 3.30
C TYR A 115 -15.84 -6.58 2.37
N VAL A 116 -15.55 -6.38 1.08
CA VAL A 116 -16.57 -6.00 0.09
C VAL A 116 -17.66 -7.06 0.02
N ALA A 117 -17.27 -8.33 -0.09
CA ALA A 117 -18.20 -9.45 -0.11
C ALA A 117 -19.05 -9.51 1.17
N ALA A 118 -18.46 -9.28 2.35
CA ALA A 118 -19.18 -9.23 3.62
C ALA A 118 -20.17 -8.05 3.68
N GLY A 119 -19.80 -6.88 3.16
CA GLY A 119 -20.69 -5.73 3.03
C GLY A 119 -21.90 -6.03 2.13
N VAL A 120 -21.65 -6.62 0.96
CA VAL A 120 -22.71 -7.07 0.03
C VAL A 120 -23.59 -8.14 0.67
N ALA A 121 -22.99 -9.15 1.31
CA ALA A 121 -23.73 -10.20 2.02
C ALA A 121 -24.61 -9.61 3.14
N THR A 122 -24.12 -8.61 3.86
CA THR A 122 -24.89 -7.90 4.89
C THR A 122 -26.09 -7.18 4.29
N MET A 123 -25.94 -6.52 3.14
CA MET A 123 -27.06 -5.89 2.43
C MET A 123 -28.10 -6.91 1.98
N LEU A 124 -27.67 -8.04 1.40
CA LEU A 124 -28.56 -9.12 0.98
C LEU A 124 -29.28 -9.78 2.18
N ALA A 125 -28.61 -9.85 3.33
CA ALA A 125 -29.15 -10.39 4.58
C ALA A 125 -29.93 -9.37 5.42
N ALA A 126 -30.13 -8.13 4.94
CA ALA A 126 -30.71 -7.04 5.72
C ALA A 126 -32.11 -7.37 6.28
N GLY A 127 -32.97 -8.01 5.48
CA GLY A 127 -34.31 -8.44 5.93
C GLY A 127 -34.26 -9.47 7.07
N PRO A 128 -33.55 -10.61 6.89
CA PRO A 128 -33.30 -11.56 7.97
C PRO A 128 -32.66 -10.95 9.23
N LEU A 129 -31.66 -10.08 9.08
CA LEU A 129 -30.98 -9.42 10.20
C LEU A 129 -31.88 -8.45 10.95
N SER A 130 -32.74 -7.73 10.23
CA SER A 130 -33.75 -6.82 10.82
C SER A 130 -34.82 -7.54 11.64
N ARG A 131 -35.13 -8.81 11.32
CA ARG A 131 -36.03 -9.61 12.16
C ARG A 131 -35.38 -10.09 13.46
N ARG A 132 -34.06 -10.22 13.47
CA ARG A 132 -33.27 -10.71 14.62
C ARG A 132 -32.79 -9.60 15.54
N THR A 133 -32.67 -8.39 15.01
CA THR A 133 -32.15 -7.23 15.71
C THR A 133 -33.18 -6.14 15.49
N SER A 134 -33.65 -5.45 16.53
CA SER A 134 -34.72 -4.43 16.45
C SER A 134 -34.35 -3.19 15.61
N ARG A 135 -33.35 -3.29 14.72
CA ARG A 135 -32.94 -2.33 13.72
C ARG A 135 -33.69 -2.56 12.41
N PRO A 136 -34.10 -1.48 11.71
CA PRO A 136 -34.75 -1.61 10.42
C PRO A 136 -33.79 -2.15 9.35
N ALA A 137 -34.32 -2.84 8.35
CA ALA A 137 -33.53 -3.42 7.26
C ALA A 137 -32.72 -2.36 6.49
N SER A 138 -33.25 -1.14 6.33
CA SER A 138 -32.53 -0.03 5.70
C SER A 138 -31.26 0.37 6.44
N GLU A 139 -31.22 0.26 7.78
CA GLU A 139 -30.00 0.50 8.55
C GLU A 139 -28.95 -0.59 8.29
N TRP A 140 -29.35 -1.87 8.21
CA TRP A 140 -28.46 -2.96 7.81
C TRP A 140 -27.93 -2.80 6.38
N MET A 141 -28.76 -2.29 5.46
CA MET A 141 -28.30 -1.93 4.12
C MET A 141 -27.26 -0.82 4.17
N GLY A 142 -27.45 0.20 5.01
CA GLY A 142 -26.48 1.27 5.23
C GLY A 142 -25.16 0.75 5.78
N ILE A 143 -25.21 -0.13 6.78
CA ILE A 143 -24.03 -0.79 7.35
C ILE A 143 -23.29 -1.58 6.25
N GLY A 144 -23.99 -2.44 5.52
CA GLY A 144 -23.37 -3.24 4.46
C GLY A 144 -22.77 -2.40 3.34
N ALA A 145 -23.46 -1.34 2.91
CA ALA A 145 -22.95 -0.40 1.92
C ALA A 145 -21.69 0.34 2.42
N GLY A 146 -21.67 0.75 3.69
CA GLY A 146 -20.51 1.38 4.31
C GLY A 146 -19.30 0.45 4.31
N VAL A 147 -19.46 -0.79 4.78
CA VAL A 147 -18.37 -1.79 4.75
C VAL A 147 -17.88 -2.04 3.33
N ALA A 148 -18.78 -2.17 2.35
CA ALA A 148 -18.41 -2.42 0.96
C ALA A 148 -17.65 -1.25 0.32
N VAL A 149 -18.04 0.00 0.58
CA VAL A 149 -17.34 1.18 0.07
C VAL A 149 -15.96 1.31 0.69
N GLN A 150 -15.84 1.14 2.01
CA GLN A 150 -14.55 1.24 2.70
C GLN A 150 -13.59 0.11 2.26
N GLY A 151 -14.07 -1.14 2.22
CA GLY A 151 -13.28 -2.25 1.71
C GLY A 151 -12.92 -2.09 0.22
N GLY A 152 -13.80 -1.52 -0.59
CA GLY A 152 -13.53 -1.27 -2.01
C GLY A 152 -12.41 -0.26 -2.22
N PHE A 153 -12.35 0.79 -1.40
CA PHE A 153 -11.24 1.74 -1.41
C PHE A 153 -9.92 1.08 -1.01
N LEU A 154 -9.89 0.36 0.12
CA LEU A 154 -8.68 -0.30 0.62
C LEU A 154 -8.14 -1.32 -0.39
N TRP A 155 -9.03 -2.13 -0.97
CA TRP A 155 -8.67 -3.05 -2.04
C TRP A 155 -8.00 -2.34 -3.22
N ALA A 156 -8.59 -1.23 -3.69
CA ALA A 156 -8.05 -0.48 -4.82
C ALA A 156 -6.68 0.14 -4.50
N LEU A 157 -6.52 0.64 -3.27
CA LEU A 157 -5.27 1.18 -2.77
C LEU A 157 -4.18 0.08 -2.75
N ASP A 158 -4.44 -1.02 -2.06
CA ASP A 158 -3.47 -2.10 -1.87
C ASP A 158 -3.11 -2.78 -3.19
N ALA A 159 -4.09 -2.99 -4.08
CA ALA A 159 -3.84 -3.53 -5.41
C ALA A 159 -2.99 -2.57 -6.27
N THR A 160 -3.21 -1.26 -6.15
CA THR A 160 -2.43 -0.25 -6.89
C THR A 160 -0.98 -0.24 -6.40
N PHE A 161 -0.76 -0.21 -5.09
CA PHE A 161 0.58 -0.21 -4.52
C PHE A 161 1.31 -1.54 -4.75
N ALA A 162 0.63 -2.68 -4.67
CA ALA A 162 1.22 -3.98 -5.01
C ALA A 162 1.72 -4.01 -6.46
N ARG A 163 0.97 -3.44 -7.40
CA ARG A 163 1.39 -3.32 -8.81
C ARG A 163 2.62 -2.42 -8.97
N ARG A 164 2.66 -1.28 -8.27
CA ARG A 164 3.80 -0.36 -8.32
C ARG A 164 5.08 -1.00 -7.76
N VAL A 165 4.99 -1.71 -6.63
CA VAL A 165 6.14 -2.46 -6.08
C VAL A 165 6.63 -3.50 -7.08
N ALA A 166 5.73 -4.23 -7.74
CA ALA A 166 6.11 -5.22 -8.76
C ALA A 166 6.81 -4.58 -9.98
N GLN A 167 6.39 -3.38 -10.39
CA GLN A 167 7.02 -2.62 -11.48
C GLN A 167 8.44 -2.18 -11.12
N ILE A 168 8.64 -1.60 -9.93
CA ILE A 168 9.97 -1.19 -9.44
C ILE A 168 10.91 -2.40 -9.40
N SER A 169 10.42 -3.55 -8.91
CA SER A 169 11.20 -4.79 -8.91
C SER A 169 11.57 -5.22 -10.33
N ALA A 170 10.65 -5.17 -11.30
CA ALA A 170 10.92 -5.54 -12.68
C ALA A 170 11.95 -4.62 -13.36
N GLU A 171 11.83 -3.30 -13.17
CA GLU A 171 12.78 -2.30 -13.70
C GLU A 171 14.17 -2.47 -13.11
N SER A 172 14.26 -2.81 -11.82
CA SER A 172 15.53 -3.08 -11.15
C SER A 172 16.26 -4.31 -11.70
N VAL A 173 15.50 -5.31 -12.16
CA VAL A 173 16.05 -6.53 -12.79
C VAL A 173 16.50 -6.24 -14.22
N HIS A 174 15.70 -5.46 -14.98
CA HIS A 174 16.02 -5.14 -16.38
C HIS A 174 17.28 -4.26 -16.49
N SER A 175 17.36 -3.19 -15.70
CA SER A 175 18.53 -2.30 -15.65
C SER A 175 19.82 -3.02 -15.29
N TRP A 176 19.76 -4.05 -14.45
CA TRP A 176 20.91 -4.88 -14.12
C TRP A 176 21.39 -5.73 -15.31
N HIS A 177 20.45 -6.32 -16.07
CA HIS A 177 20.78 -7.10 -17.26
C HIS A 177 21.48 -6.25 -18.34
N ASP A 178 20.97 -5.04 -18.59
CA ASP A 178 21.56 -4.11 -19.54
C ASP A 178 22.97 -3.67 -19.11
N SER A 179 23.14 -3.32 -17.84
CA SER A 179 24.43 -2.91 -17.29
C SER A 179 25.50 -4.00 -17.42
N ARG A 180 25.13 -5.27 -17.16
CA ARG A 180 26.05 -6.41 -17.33
C ARG A 180 26.41 -6.65 -18.79
N THR A 181 25.45 -6.51 -19.69
CA THR A 181 25.67 -6.71 -21.13
C THR A 181 26.64 -5.66 -21.66
N GLN A 182 26.43 -4.38 -21.33
CA GLN A 182 27.33 -3.29 -21.70
C GLN A 182 28.74 -3.48 -21.12
N ALA A 183 28.88 -3.95 -19.87
CA ALA A 183 30.18 -4.21 -19.27
C ALA A 183 30.94 -5.33 -20.00
N ILE A 184 30.24 -6.41 -20.39
CA ILE A 184 30.84 -7.50 -21.18
C ILE A 184 31.27 -7.00 -22.56
N GLU A 185 30.45 -6.19 -23.23
CA GLU A 185 30.81 -5.61 -24.53
C GLU A 185 32.02 -4.68 -24.44
N ARG A 186 32.10 -3.83 -23.41
CA ARG A 186 33.28 -2.99 -23.15
C ARG A 186 34.53 -3.82 -22.91
N LEU A 187 34.44 -4.90 -22.14
CA LEU A 187 35.57 -5.81 -21.90
C LEU A 187 36.04 -6.50 -23.18
N LYS A 188 35.12 -6.99 -24.01
CA LYS A 188 35.44 -7.58 -25.31
C LYS A 188 36.17 -6.59 -26.21
N HIS A 189 35.70 -5.33 -26.25
CA HIS A 189 36.35 -4.28 -27.04
C HIS A 189 37.77 -4.00 -26.53
N LEU A 190 37.98 -3.84 -25.22
CA LEU A 190 39.29 -3.60 -24.63
C LEU A 190 40.30 -4.71 -24.93
N ILE A 191 39.87 -5.98 -24.81
CA ILE A 191 40.72 -7.14 -25.14
C ILE A 191 41.10 -7.12 -26.63
N THR A 192 40.14 -6.83 -27.51
CA THR A 192 40.38 -6.79 -28.96
C THR A 192 41.36 -5.67 -29.34
N THR A 193 41.21 -4.47 -28.75
CA THR A 193 42.14 -3.36 -28.97
C THR A 193 43.55 -3.69 -28.45
N ALA A 194 43.65 -4.31 -27.28
CA ALA A 194 44.95 -4.72 -26.72
C ALA A 194 45.68 -5.73 -27.62
N HIS A 195 44.97 -6.72 -28.18
CA HIS A 195 45.54 -7.70 -29.11
C HIS A 195 46.05 -7.06 -30.41
N SER A 196 45.31 -6.08 -30.96
CA SER A 196 45.73 -5.38 -32.17
C SER A 196 46.99 -4.52 -32.01
N GLN A 197 47.28 -4.04 -30.79
CA GLN A 197 48.49 -3.25 -30.52
C GLN A 197 49.73 -4.15 -30.40
N THR A 198 49.60 -5.36 -29.85
CA THR A 198 50.73 -6.30 -29.70
C THR A 198 51.19 -6.94 -31.02
N ASP A 199 50.34 -7.02 -32.05
CA ASP A 199 50.71 -7.56 -33.37
C ASP A 199 51.38 -6.51 -34.29
N SER A 200 51.46 -5.25 -33.84
CA SER A 200 51.99 -4.12 -34.61
C SER A 200 53.43 -3.71 -34.23
N GLU A 201 54.04 -4.40 -33.25
CA GLU A 201 55.45 -4.26 -32.82
C GLU A 201 56.30 -5.43 -33.30
#